data_AF-A0A1Q4FZS2-F1
#
_entry.id   AF-A0A1Q4FZS2-F1
#
_cell.length_a   1.000
_cell.length_b   1.000
_cell.length_c   1.000
_cell.angle_alpha   90.00
_cell.angle_beta   90.00
_cell.angle_gamma   90.00
#
_symmetry.space_group_name_H-M   'P 1'
#
loop_
_entity.id
_entity.type
_entity.pdbx_description
1 polymer ?
#
loop_
_entity_poly.entity_id
_entity_poly.type
_entity_poly.pdbx_seq_one_letter_code
_entity_poly.pdbx_strand_id
1 'polypeptide(L)'
;MKANVMMKALSLAVLGLAGMAFAGASMAQCPTDPAQPTGAWSGKTVLGGGVMAITTPGMNTTTCGLDTSFNAGAGGLASSFVRDDTPSAEARYRFRFYLNADTITPFSGLQKVQLFTANSANPFPAAGGSVQVLRASLIPGGATGRQVSFVAGTNNGTDYVSAPFVAPLAAGANVVEGEVVIGASGTGKINIWVNNNNPATPTGSINVDNAGWTGIDTAIMGLADSTSSFRSNQATKIIKFDEFDSRRQTFIGF
;
A
#
# COMPACT_ATOMS: atom_id res chain seq x y z
N MET A 1 49.02 15.74 -47.47
CA MET A 1 47.59 15.55 -47.11
C MET A 1 47.48 14.10 -46.61
N LYS A 2 47.54 13.78 -45.31
CA LYS A 2 46.43 13.77 -44.29
C LYS A 2 45.08 13.42 -44.93
N ALA A 3 44.31 12.40 -44.51
CA ALA A 3 44.19 11.80 -43.18
C ALA A 3 43.74 10.32 -43.18
N ASN A 4 44.07 9.65 -42.07
CA ASN A 4 43.64 8.32 -41.64
C ASN A 4 42.11 8.18 -41.57
N VAL A 5 41.62 7.02 -42.02
CA VAL A 5 40.29 6.49 -41.70
C VAL A 5 40.47 5.37 -40.69
N MET A 6 39.90 5.54 -39.50
CA MET A 6 39.19 4.52 -38.71
C MET A 6 38.96 5.04 -37.28
N MET A 7 37.71 5.44 -36.97
CA MET A 7 37.22 5.52 -35.60
C MET A 7 35.80 4.99 -35.51
N LYS A 8 35.67 3.94 -34.69
CA LYS A 8 34.56 3.49 -33.85
C LYS A 8 33.18 4.09 -34.13
N ALA A 9 32.27 3.23 -34.59
CA ALA A 9 30.83 3.45 -34.49
C ALA A 9 30.41 3.49 -33.01
N LEU A 10 30.05 4.67 -32.52
CA LEU A 10 29.25 4.85 -31.31
C LEU A 10 27.80 5.03 -31.80
N SER A 11 26.98 4.00 -31.67
CA SER A 11 25.55 4.11 -31.96
C SER A 11 24.87 4.84 -30.82
N LEU A 12 24.33 6.01 -31.15
CA LEU A 12 23.54 6.89 -30.30
C LEU A 12 22.07 6.75 -30.76
N ALA A 13 21.23 6.08 -29.97
CA ALA A 13 19.76 6.28 -29.95
C ALA A 13 19.12 5.33 -28.93
N VAL A 14 18.63 5.86 -27.80
CA VAL A 14 17.22 5.84 -27.38
C VAL A 14 17.11 6.82 -26.20
N LEU A 15 16.76 8.06 -26.53
CA LEU A 15 16.06 8.96 -25.61
C LEU A 15 14.58 8.53 -25.66
N GLY A 16 14.20 7.70 -24.70
CA GLY A 16 12.82 7.27 -24.43
C GLY A 16 12.50 7.59 -22.98
N LEU A 17 12.11 8.84 -22.77
CA LEU A 17 11.67 9.46 -21.53
C LEU A 17 10.43 8.75 -20.95
N ALA A 18 10.29 8.76 -19.62
CA ALA A 18 9.18 8.22 -18.80
C ALA A 18 9.32 6.78 -18.27
N GLY A 19 10.39 6.53 -17.52
CA GLY A 19 10.43 5.50 -16.49
C GLY A 19 11.04 6.11 -15.24
N MET A 20 10.23 6.71 -14.37
CA MET A 20 10.66 6.99 -13.00
C MET A 20 10.81 5.65 -12.28
N ALA A 21 11.90 4.95 -12.56
CA ALA A 21 12.45 3.98 -11.63
C ALA A 21 12.96 4.82 -10.45
N PHE A 22 12.21 4.86 -9.35
CA PHE A 22 12.83 5.23 -8.09
C PHE A 22 13.86 4.15 -7.81
N ALA A 23 15.11 4.54 -8.05
CA ALA A 23 16.27 3.84 -7.56
C ALA A 23 16.04 3.55 -6.08
N GLY A 24 16.19 2.28 -5.70
CA GLY A 24 16.62 1.94 -4.35
C GLY A 24 17.97 2.62 -4.13
N ALA A 25 17.94 3.88 -3.73
CA ALA A 25 19.11 4.56 -3.22
C ALA A 25 19.42 3.86 -1.90
N SER A 26 20.45 3.04 -1.90
CA SER A 26 21.15 2.62 -0.69
C SER A 26 21.79 3.85 -0.05
N MET A 27 20.96 4.69 0.58
CA MET A 27 21.46 5.67 1.52
C MET A 27 22.05 4.86 2.67
N ALA A 28 23.35 5.05 2.94
CA ALA A 28 24.01 4.42 4.09
C ALA A 28 23.36 4.81 5.45
N GLN A 29 22.46 5.81 5.42
CA GLN A 29 21.71 6.29 6.56
C GLN A 29 20.24 6.50 6.15
N CYS A 30 19.32 6.06 7.00
CA CYS A 30 17.89 6.24 6.77
C CYS A 30 17.48 7.72 6.76
N PRO A 31 16.48 8.09 5.94
CA PRO A 31 15.97 9.45 5.98
C PRO A 31 15.36 9.73 7.35
N THR A 32 15.49 10.96 7.83
CA THR A 32 14.87 11.41 9.08
C THR A 32 13.38 11.69 8.93
N ASP A 33 12.91 11.85 7.69
CA ASP A 33 11.53 12.10 7.32
C ASP A 33 11.11 11.15 6.16
N PRO A 34 9.98 10.42 6.25
CA PRO A 34 9.51 9.60 5.13
C PRO A 34 9.07 10.41 3.91
N ALA A 35 8.70 11.68 4.07
CA ALA A 35 8.24 12.51 2.96
C ALA A 35 9.36 13.30 2.28
N GLN A 36 9.10 13.77 1.05
CA GLN A 36 9.98 14.69 0.32
C GLN A 36 10.31 15.95 1.17
N PRO A 37 11.51 16.53 1.02
CA PRO A 37 12.52 16.24 -0.01
C PRO A 37 13.50 15.12 0.32
N THR A 38 13.50 14.60 1.55
CA THR A 38 14.51 13.61 2.01
C THR A 38 14.03 12.18 1.97
N GLY A 39 12.72 11.96 2.02
CA GLY A 39 12.11 10.64 1.98
C GLY A 39 11.45 10.31 0.64
N ALA A 40 11.03 9.06 0.47
CA ALA A 40 10.51 8.54 -0.79
C ALA A 40 9.04 8.91 -1.07
N TRP A 41 8.29 9.37 -0.07
CA TRP A 41 6.85 9.57 -0.18
C TRP A 41 6.47 11.00 -0.57
N SER A 42 5.42 11.15 -1.39
CA SER A 42 4.87 12.47 -1.79
C SER A 42 4.39 13.29 -0.60
N GLY A 43 3.94 12.63 0.47
CA GLY A 43 3.58 13.28 1.72
C GLY A 43 3.44 12.33 2.90
N LYS A 44 3.24 12.91 4.08
CA LYS A 44 2.88 12.18 5.31
C LYS A 44 1.82 12.92 6.09
N THR A 45 1.06 12.18 6.89
CA THR A 45 0.09 12.71 7.85
C THR A 45 0.34 12.08 9.20
N VAL A 46 0.40 12.90 10.24
CA VAL A 46 0.40 12.49 11.65
C VAL A 46 -0.58 13.40 12.39
N LEU A 47 -1.71 12.85 12.82
CA LEU A 47 -2.82 13.63 13.39
C LEU A 47 -3.40 12.91 14.62
N GLY A 48 -3.97 13.69 15.56
CA GLY A 48 -4.89 13.16 16.57
C GLY A 48 -4.30 12.13 17.53
N GLY A 49 -2.98 12.13 17.71
CA GLY A 49 -2.26 11.12 18.50
C GLY A 49 -1.70 9.96 17.68
N GLY A 50 -1.68 10.04 16.34
CA GLY A 50 -0.84 9.18 15.50
C GLY A 50 0.64 9.37 15.80
N VAL A 51 1.41 8.31 15.58
CA VAL A 51 2.86 8.29 15.70
C VAL A 51 3.45 7.59 14.49
N MET A 52 4.54 8.15 13.98
CA MET A 52 5.29 7.63 12.84
C MET A 52 6.78 7.85 13.06
N ALA A 53 7.61 6.85 12.79
CA ALA A 53 9.06 6.96 12.85
C ALA A 53 9.72 6.11 11.75
N ILE A 54 10.83 6.59 11.23
CA ILE A 54 11.75 5.76 10.44
C ILE A 54 12.65 5.02 11.43
N THR A 55 12.77 3.69 11.28
CA THR A 55 13.49 2.83 12.22
C THR A 55 14.57 1.99 11.56
N THR A 56 15.57 1.59 12.34
CA THR A 56 16.66 0.71 11.94
C THR A 56 16.82 -0.43 12.97
N PRO A 57 17.07 -1.68 12.53
CA PRO A 57 17.03 -2.15 11.13
C PRO A 57 15.60 -2.14 10.58
N GLY A 58 15.45 -2.21 9.25
CA GLY A 58 14.15 -2.45 8.61
C GLY A 58 13.74 -3.93 8.69
N MET A 59 12.86 -4.34 7.78
CA MET A 59 12.45 -5.73 7.58
C MET A 59 13.22 -6.34 6.41
N ASN A 60 13.22 -7.67 6.27
CA ASN A 60 13.85 -8.34 5.11
C ASN A 60 15.30 -7.88 4.84
N THR A 61 16.09 -7.66 5.89
CA THR A 61 17.49 -7.18 5.84
C THR A 61 17.69 -5.76 5.29
N THR A 62 16.63 -4.99 5.05
CA THR A 62 16.76 -3.57 4.70
C THR A 62 17.31 -2.75 5.87
N THR A 63 17.92 -1.62 5.53
CA THR A 63 18.46 -0.69 6.52
C THR A 63 17.35 0.05 7.28
N CYS A 64 16.25 0.38 6.60
CA CYS A 64 15.23 1.33 7.07
C CYS A 64 13.84 0.72 6.98
N GLY A 65 13.02 0.89 8.02
CA GLY A 65 11.59 0.60 7.99
C GLY A 65 10.76 1.79 8.46
N LEU A 66 9.43 1.67 8.33
CA LEU A 66 8.46 2.65 8.79
C LEU A 66 7.63 2.06 9.94
N ASP A 67 7.80 2.61 11.14
CA ASP A 67 7.00 2.24 12.31
C ASP A 67 5.83 3.21 12.44
N THR A 68 4.65 2.67 12.69
CA THR A 68 3.44 3.45 12.94
C THR A 68 2.72 2.93 14.18
N SER A 69 2.14 3.83 14.96
CA SER A 69 1.31 3.50 16.13
C SER A 69 0.36 4.64 16.49
N PHE A 70 -0.41 4.47 17.56
CA PHE A 70 -1.18 5.53 18.20
C PHE A 70 -0.69 5.75 19.63
N ASN A 71 -0.64 6.99 20.09
CA ASN A 71 -0.41 7.32 21.50
C ASN A 71 -1.57 6.81 22.38
N ALA A 72 -1.29 6.62 23.68
CA ALA A 72 -2.34 6.43 24.66
C ALA A 72 -3.30 7.64 24.64
N GLY A 73 -4.61 7.37 24.62
CA GLY A 73 -5.64 8.42 24.55
C GLY A 73 -5.85 9.03 23.16
N ALA A 74 -5.34 8.42 22.08
CA ALA A 74 -5.53 8.90 20.72
C ALA A 74 -7.02 9.08 20.34
N GLY A 75 -7.33 10.23 19.73
CA GLY A 75 -8.69 10.66 19.41
C GLY A 75 -9.31 9.97 18.19
N GLY A 76 -10.58 10.28 17.90
CA GLY A 76 -11.33 9.70 16.77
C GLY A 76 -10.68 9.87 15.39
N LEU A 77 -9.90 10.94 15.22
CA LEU A 77 -9.22 11.31 13.99
C LEU A 77 -7.74 10.89 13.98
N ALA A 78 -7.32 10.01 14.89
CA ALA A 78 -5.93 9.59 14.98
C ALA A 78 -5.50 8.87 13.69
N SER A 79 -4.42 9.37 13.08
CA SER A 79 -3.86 8.80 11.85
C SER A 79 -2.35 9.02 11.77
N SER A 80 -1.66 8.06 11.17
CA SER A 80 -0.23 8.10 10.89
C SER A 80 0.06 7.33 9.61
N PHE A 81 0.10 8.02 8.47
CA PHE A 81 0.30 7.38 7.17
C PHE A 81 1.13 8.23 6.20
N VAL A 82 1.74 7.56 5.24
CA VAL A 82 2.46 8.15 4.11
C VAL A 82 1.61 8.06 2.85
N ARG A 83 1.82 8.97 1.90
CA ARG A 83 1.05 9.09 0.65
C ARG A 83 1.98 9.09 -0.55
N ASP A 84 1.61 8.33 -1.57
CA ASP A 84 2.20 8.29 -2.90
C ASP A 84 1.19 8.87 -3.90
N ASP A 85 1.58 9.98 -4.53
CA ASP A 85 0.79 10.72 -5.54
C ASP A 85 1.34 10.49 -6.96
N THR A 86 2.23 9.50 -7.15
CA THR A 86 2.79 9.16 -8.47
C THR A 86 1.83 8.44 -9.41
N PRO A 87 0.84 7.63 -8.95
CA PRO A 87 -0.20 7.12 -9.83
C PRO A 87 -0.98 8.28 -10.45
N SER A 88 -1.35 8.15 -11.73
CA SER A 88 -2.18 9.15 -12.40
C SER A 88 -3.17 8.45 -13.31
N ALA A 89 -4.42 8.37 -12.84
CA ALA A 89 -5.51 7.65 -13.47
C ALA A 89 -5.12 6.23 -13.96
N GLU A 90 -4.36 5.48 -13.15
CA GLU A 90 -3.86 4.17 -13.56
C GLU A 90 -5.01 3.16 -13.64
N ALA A 91 -5.34 2.69 -14.85
CA ALA A 91 -6.37 1.67 -15.06
C ALA A 91 -5.97 0.28 -14.53
N ARG A 92 -4.66 0.06 -14.36
CA ARG A 92 -4.10 -1.07 -13.63
C ARG A 92 -3.05 -0.55 -12.67
N TYR A 93 -3.17 -0.91 -11.40
CA TYR A 93 -2.26 -0.46 -10.35
C TYR A 93 -1.87 -1.63 -9.47
N ARG A 94 -0.57 -1.85 -9.34
CA ARG A 94 0.01 -2.93 -8.55
C ARG A 94 0.84 -2.35 -7.42
N PHE A 95 0.74 -2.94 -6.24
CA PHE A 95 1.46 -2.51 -5.05
C PHE A 95 1.94 -3.71 -4.27
N ARG A 96 3.04 -3.56 -3.55
CA ARG A 96 3.56 -4.55 -2.60
C ARG A 96 4.22 -3.83 -1.43
N PHE A 97 4.06 -4.37 -0.23
CA PHE A 97 4.79 -3.93 0.96
C PHE A 97 4.97 -5.10 1.93
N TYR A 98 5.98 -4.98 2.79
CA TYR A 98 6.12 -5.81 3.97
C TYR A 98 5.31 -5.23 5.13
N LEU A 99 4.75 -6.11 5.95
CA LEU A 99 3.94 -5.80 7.13
C LEU A 99 4.37 -6.69 8.29
N ASN A 100 4.67 -6.10 9.44
CA ASN A 100 4.76 -6.81 10.71
C ASN A 100 3.84 -6.15 11.73
N ALA A 101 2.90 -6.95 12.26
CA ALA A 101 1.92 -6.54 13.26
C ALA A 101 1.96 -7.42 14.52
N ASP A 102 3.06 -8.14 14.78
CA ASP A 102 3.15 -9.08 15.89
C ASP A 102 2.96 -8.44 17.27
N THR A 103 3.29 -7.16 17.40
CA THR A 103 3.06 -6.44 18.66
C THR A 103 1.57 -6.30 18.97
N ILE A 104 0.67 -6.41 17.98
CA ILE A 104 -0.78 -6.32 18.14
C ILE A 104 -1.33 -7.61 18.75
N THR A 105 -1.25 -7.67 20.08
CA THR A 105 -1.74 -8.79 20.89
C THR A 105 -2.13 -8.34 22.31
N PRO A 106 -3.22 -8.85 22.91
CA PRO A 106 -4.25 -9.68 22.27
C PRO A 106 -5.06 -8.84 21.27
N PHE A 107 -5.48 -9.46 20.16
CA PHE A 107 -6.26 -8.80 19.12
C PHE A 107 -7.58 -9.53 18.93
N SER A 108 -8.70 -8.89 19.24
CA SER A 108 -10.01 -9.56 19.32
C SER A 108 -11.20 -8.59 19.18
N GLY A 109 -12.40 -9.14 19.07
CA GLY A 109 -13.65 -8.37 19.02
C GLY A 109 -13.77 -7.49 17.78
N LEU A 110 -14.32 -6.28 17.94
CA LEU A 110 -14.53 -5.32 16.86
C LEU A 110 -13.33 -4.40 16.63
N GLN A 111 -12.12 -4.85 16.91
CA GLN A 111 -10.92 -4.05 16.68
C GLN A 111 -10.53 -4.07 15.20
N LYS A 112 -10.20 -2.91 14.66
CA LYS A 112 -9.77 -2.72 13.27
C LYS A 112 -8.94 -1.44 13.13
N VAL A 113 -7.97 -1.47 12.22
CA VAL A 113 -7.30 -0.29 11.68
C VAL A 113 -7.07 -0.46 10.17
N GLN A 114 -7.22 0.61 9.39
CA GLN A 114 -6.86 0.63 7.98
C GLN A 114 -5.34 0.68 7.83
N LEU A 115 -4.79 -0.14 6.94
CA LEU A 115 -3.36 -0.24 6.66
C LEU A 115 -2.95 0.40 5.34
N PHE A 116 -3.80 0.23 4.32
CA PHE A 116 -3.51 0.66 2.97
C PHE A 116 -4.79 1.02 2.22
N THR A 117 -4.71 2.04 1.37
CA THR A 117 -5.76 2.33 0.38
C THR A 117 -5.18 2.72 -0.96
N ALA A 118 -5.82 2.27 -2.04
CA ALA A 118 -5.66 2.83 -3.37
C ALA A 118 -6.92 3.62 -3.70
N ASN A 119 -6.75 4.89 -4.07
CA ASN A 119 -7.83 5.84 -4.30
C ASN A 119 -7.82 6.38 -5.72
N SER A 120 -8.99 6.65 -6.26
CA SER A 120 -9.17 7.49 -7.45
C SER A 120 -9.06 8.97 -7.12
N ALA A 121 -8.93 9.81 -8.15
CA ALA A 121 -9.04 11.26 -7.99
C ALA A 121 -10.46 11.70 -7.56
N ASN A 122 -11.50 11.04 -8.07
CA ASN A 122 -12.89 11.45 -7.87
C ASN A 122 -13.71 10.35 -7.19
N PRO A 123 -14.60 10.70 -6.25
CA PRO A 123 -15.43 9.71 -5.57
C PRO A 123 -16.46 9.10 -6.52
N PHE A 124 -16.82 7.85 -6.27
CA PHE A 124 -17.95 7.20 -6.92
C PHE A 124 -18.86 6.50 -5.89
N PRO A 125 -20.20 6.59 -6.05
CA PRO A 125 -20.91 7.51 -6.94
C PRO A 125 -20.58 8.97 -6.61
N ALA A 126 -20.72 9.88 -7.58
CA ALA A 126 -20.27 11.27 -7.42
C ALA A 126 -20.93 11.98 -6.21
N ALA A 127 -22.18 11.65 -5.91
CA ALA A 127 -22.89 12.11 -4.72
C ALA A 127 -22.78 11.08 -3.59
N GLY A 128 -22.14 11.47 -2.48
CA GLY A 128 -22.08 10.65 -1.26
C GLY A 128 -21.17 9.41 -1.35
N GLY A 129 -20.44 9.24 -2.46
CA GLY A 129 -19.51 8.12 -2.65
C GLY A 129 -18.14 8.32 -2.01
N SER A 130 -17.24 7.40 -2.34
CA SER A 130 -15.88 7.35 -1.79
C SER A 130 -14.86 7.33 -2.92
N VAL A 131 -13.67 7.87 -2.68
CA VAL A 131 -12.51 7.72 -3.57
C VAL A 131 -11.82 6.36 -3.41
N GLN A 132 -12.12 5.61 -2.35
CA GLN A 132 -11.46 4.33 -2.06
C GLN A 132 -11.86 3.25 -3.08
N VAL A 133 -10.92 2.86 -3.93
CA VAL A 133 -11.09 1.73 -4.88
C VAL A 133 -10.72 0.41 -4.21
N LEU A 134 -9.70 0.42 -3.36
CA LEU A 134 -9.30 -0.73 -2.55
C LEU A 134 -8.89 -0.25 -1.16
N ARG A 135 -9.31 -1.00 -0.14
CA ARG A 135 -8.90 -0.82 1.25
C ARG A 135 -8.42 -2.13 1.84
N ALA A 136 -7.22 -2.13 2.40
CA ALA A 136 -6.71 -3.20 3.26
C ALA A 136 -6.77 -2.76 4.73
N SER A 137 -7.23 -3.64 5.61
CA SER A 137 -7.36 -3.38 7.05
C SER A 137 -6.84 -4.55 7.87
N LEU A 138 -6.18 -4.26 8.99
CA LEU A 138 -5.83 -5.25 9.99
C LEU A 138 -7.06 -5.55 10.85
N ILE A 139 -7.42 -6.83 10.95
CA ILE A 139 -8.57 -7.32 11.73
C ILE A 139 -8.19 -8.57 12.55
N PRO A 140 -8.88 -8.84 13.67
CA PRO A 140 -8.61 -10.03 14.47
C PRO A 140 -9.09 -11.29 13.74
N GLY A 141 -8.35 -12.38 13.90
CA GLY A 141 -8.71 -13.70 13.35
C GLY A 141 -7.49 -14.53 12.94
N GLY A 142 -7.71 -15.73 12.39
CA GLY A 142 -6.63 -16.61 11.94
C GLY A 142 -5.77 -17.18 13.08
N ALA A 143 -4.79 -18.02 12.73
CA ALA A 143 -4.00 -18.79 13.70
C ALA A 143 -3.13 -17.93 14.63
N THR A 144 -2.65 -16.78 14.15
CA THR A 144 -1.84 -15.82 14.93
C THR A 144 -2.69 -14.77 15.65
N GLY A 145 -4.02 -14.80 15.45
CA GLY A 145 -4.95 -13.78 15.92
C GLY A 145 -5.00 -12.51 15.06
N ARG A 146 -4.23 -12.45 13.94
CA ARG A 146 -4.20 -11.32 13.01
C ARG A 146 -4.48 -11.76 11.56
N GLN A 147 -5.29 -10.99 10.85
CA GLN A 147 -5.54 -11.15 9.41
C GLN A 147 -5.61 -9.79 8.73
N VAL A 148 -5.37 -9.76 7.42
CA VAL A 148 -5.66 -8.59 6.59
C VAL A 148 -6.96 -8.84 5.83
N SER A 149 -7.88 -7.88 5.93
CA SER A 149 -9.12 -7.83 5.18
C SER A 149 -9.02 -6.83 4.04
N PHE A 150 -9.43 -7.23 2.86
CA PHE A 150 -9.48 -6.43 1.66
C PHE A 150 -10.93 -6.21 1.23
N VAL A 151 -11.30 -4.94 1.06
CA VAL A 151 -12.61 -4.53 0.57
C VAL A 151 -12.38 -3.61 -0.62
N ALA A 152 -13.06 -3.89 -1.73
CA ALA A 152 -12.96 -3.11 -2.95
C ALA A 152 -14.22 -2.26 -3.16
N GLY A 153 -14.06 -1.08 -3.74
CA GLY A 153 -15.17 -0.31 -4.30
C GLY A 153 -15.72 -1.05 -5.50
N THR A 154 -17.03 -1.29 -5.53
CA THR A 154 -17.70 -1.94 -6.65
C THR A 154 -19.15 -1.52 -6.74
N ASN A 155 -19.61 -1.11 -7.92
CA ASN A 155 -21.00 -0.85 -8.22
C ASN A 155 -21.80 -2.16 -8.28
N ASN A 156 -22.36 -2.58 -7.15
CA ASN A 156 -23.32 -3.68 -7.07
C ASN A 156 -24.78 -3.21 -7.14
N GLY A 157 -25.01 -1.91 -7.38
CA GLY A 157 -26.32 -1.28 -7.43
C GLY A 157 -26.89 -0.77 -6.10
N THR A 158 -26.32 -1.18 -4.95
CA THR A 158 -26.86 -0.82 -3.62
C THR A 158 -25.81 -0.30 -2.63
N ASP A 159 -24.70 -1.03 -2.44
CA ASP A 159 -23.78 -0.82 -1.32
C ASP A 159 -22.39 -0.32 -1.74
N TYR A 160 -22.12 -0.24 -3.05
CA TYR A 160 -20.89 0.28 -3.66
C TYR A 160 -19.57 -0.33 -3.14
N VAL A 161 -19.63 -1.45 -2.41
CA VAL A 161 -18.49 -2.15 -1.81
C VAL A 161 -18.61 -3.66 -1.96
N SER A 162 -17.48 -4.34 -2.01
CA SER A 162 -17.42 -5.80 -2.13
C SER A 162 -17.63 -6.48 -0.77
N ALA A 163 -17.99 -7.76 -0.81
CA ALA A 163 -17.71 -8.63 0.33
C ALA A 163 -16.19 -8.65 0.62
N PRO A 164 -15.78 -8.73 1.89
CA PRO A 164 -14.36 -8.75 2.24
C PRO A 164 -13.71 -10.07 1.83
N PHE A 165 -12.52 -9.99 1.25
CA PHE A 165 -11.57 -11.12 1.24
C PHE A 165 -10.67 -11.01 2.47
N VAL A 166 -10.37 -12.13 3.13
CA VAL A 166 -9.51 -12.15 4.33
C VAL A 166 -8.38 -13.16 4.17
N ALA A 167 -7.17 -12.75 4.55
CA ALA A 167 -5.99 -13.61 4.54
C ALA A 167 -5.28 -13.57 5.90
N PRO A 168 -5.00 -14.74 6.52
CA PRO A 168 -4.27 -14.79 7.79
C PRO A 168 -2.83 -14.30 7.64
N LEU A 169 -2.33 -13.61 8.66
CA LEU A 169 -0.91 -13.26 8.75
C LEU A 169 -0.15 -14.36 9.50
N ALA A 170 1.04 -14.69 9.01
CA ALA A 170 2.02 -15.47 9.73
C ALA A 170 2.71 -14.61 10.81
N ALA A 171 3.42 -15.25 11.73
CA ALA A 171 4.31 -14.54 12.64
C ALA A 171 5.48 -13.91 11.85
N GLY A 172 5.94 -12.75 12.30
CA GLY A 172 7.02 -11.99 11.69
C GLY A 172 6.57 -11.09 10.54
N ALA A 173 7.50 -10.86 9.61
CA ALA A 173 7.26 -10.04 8.44
C ALA A 173 6.43 -10.81 7.40
N ASN A 174 5.37 -10.18 6.91
CA ASN A 174 4.47 -10.72 5.89
C ASN A 174 4.58 -9.86 4.64
N VAL A 175 4.50 -10.47 3.46
CA VAL A 175 4.42 -9.72 2.20
C VAL A 175 2.97 -9.62 1.78
N VAL A 176 2.51 -8.39 1.57
CA VAL A 176 1.19 -8.07 1.05
C VAL A 176 1.35 -7.43 -0.32
N GLU A 177 0.84 -8.10 -1.34
CA GLU A 177 0.83 -7.61 -2.71
C GLU A 177 -0.59 -7.63 -3.27
N GLY A 178 -0.94 -6.63 -4.05
CA GLY A 178 -2.24 -6.52 -4.69
C GLY A 178 -2.16 -5.89 -6.06
N GLU A 179 -3.10 -6.27 -6.92
CA GLU A 179 -3.32 -5.70 -8.24
C GLU A 179 -4.77 -5.25 -8.34
N VAL A 180 -4.96 -3.97 -8.64
CA VAL A 180 -6.24 -3.36 -8.97
C VAL A 180 -6.35 -3.26 -10.49
N VAL A 181 -7.41 -3.83 -11.07
CA VAL A 181 -7.78 -3.62 -12.46
C VAL A 181 -9.12 -2.90 -12.49
N ILE A 182 -9.13 -1.71 -13.08
CA ILE A 182 -10.35 -0.93 -13.31
C ILE A 182 -11.11 -1.50 -14.49
N GLY A 183 -12.41 -1.73 -14.32
CA GLY A 183 -13.29 -2.23 -15.37
C GLY A 183 -14.74 -2.36 -14.92
N ALA A 184 -15.62 -2.52 -15.89
CA ALA A 184 -17.02 -2.85 -15.64
C ALA A 184 -17.13 -4.30 -15.14
N SER A 185 -18.32 -4.71 -14.70
CA SER A 185 -18.60 -6.11 -14.33
C SER A 185 -18.06 -7.11 -15.37
N GLY A 186 -17.32 -8.11 -14.89
CA GLY A 186 -16.64 -9.12 -15.73
C GLY A 186 -15.23 -8.74 -16.21
N THR A 187 -14.82 -7.49 -16.07
CA THR A 187 -13.47 -7.00 -16.45
C THR A 187 -12.69 -6.42 -15.28
N GLY A 188 -13.37 -5.74 -14.36
CA GLY A 188 -12.78 -5.25 -13.12
C GLY A 188 -12.45 -6.41 -12.18
N LYS A 189 -11.23 -6.39 -11.63
CA LYS A 189 -10.78 -7.41 -10.68
C LYS A 189 -9.74 -6.86 -9.72
N ILE A 190 -9.74 -7.38 -8.51
CA ILE A 190 -8.65 -7.23 -7.55
C ILE A 190 -8.02 -8.60 -7.34
N ASN A 191 -6.71 -8.73 -7.55
CA ASN A 191 -5.96 -9.93 -7.21
C ASN A 191 -5.06 -9.63 -6.00
N ILE A 192 -4.96 -10.58 -5.06
CA ILE A 192 -4.31 -10.39 -3.76
C ILE A 192 -3.37 -11.57 -3.50
N TRP A 193 -2.14 -11.26 -3.10
CA TRP A 193 -1.13 -12.21 -2.67
C TRP A 193 -0.68 -11.84 -1.27
N VAL A 194 -0.90 -12.73 -0.32
CA VAL A 194 -0.37 -12.61 1.05
C VAL A 194 0.55 -13.79 1.30
N ASN A 195 1.82 -13.50 1.51
CA ASN A 195 2.90 -14.50 1.62
C ASN A 195 2.91 -15.52 0.47
N ASN A 196 2.63 -15.05 -0.75
CA ASN A 196 2.51 -15.89 -1.93
C ASN A 196 3.25 -15.26 -3.11
N ASN A 197 4.29 -15.92 -3.59
CA ASN A 197 5.15 -15.43 -4.67
C ASN A 197 4.77 -15.99 -6.05
N ASN A 198 3.66 -16.72 -6.18
CA ASN A 198 3.23 -17.27 -7.46
C ASN A 198 2.26 -16.30 -8.17
N PRO A 199 2.68 -15.62 -9.25
CA PRO A 199 1.83 -14.66 -9.97
C PRO A 199 0.57 -15.30 -10.59
N ALA A 200 0.61 -16.60 -10.89
CA ALA A 200 -0.49 -17.29 -11.57
C ALA A 200 -1.64 -17.68 -10.62
N THR A 201 -1.37 -17.74 -9.31
CA THR A 201 -2.32 -18.24 -8.31
C THR A 201 -2.37 -17.26 -7.14
N PRO A 202 -3.14 -16.15 -7.23
CA PRO A 202 -3.32 -15.25 -6.09
C PRO A 202 -3.89 -15.98 -4.88
N THR A 203 -3.56 -15.49 -3.68
CA THR A 203 -4.15 -15.96 -2.42
C THR A 203 -5.67 -15.74 -2.44
N GLY A 204 -6.13 -14.67 -3.10
CA GLY A 204 -7.54 -14.46 -3.38
C GLY A 204 -7.78 -13.43 -4.47
N SER A 205 -9.01 -13.42 -4.99
CA SER A 205 -9.46 -12.45 -5.98
C SER A 205 -10.86 -11.94 -5.65
N ILE A 206 -11.13 -10.69 -5.98
CA ILE A 206 -12.43 -10.05 -5.86
C ILE A 206 -12.83 -9.56 -7.26
N ASN A 207 -13.93 -10.08 -7.80
CA ASN A 207 -14.51 -9.57 -9.03
C ASN A 207 -15.31 -8.31 -8.72
N VAL A 208 -15.13 -7.25 -9.51
CA VAL A 208 -15.72 -5.94 -9.26
C VAL A 208 -16.22 -5.27 -10.54
N ASP A 209 -17.21 -4.42 -10.38
CA ASP A 209 -17.54 -3.34 -11.31
C ASP A 209 -17.06 -2.01 -10.69
N ASN A 210 -15.87 -1.56 -11.05
CA ASN A 210 -15.26 -0.34 -10.50
C ASN A 210 -14.97 0.71 -11.58
N ALA A 211 -15.60 0.60 -12.75
CA ALA A 211 -15.38 1.51 -13.89
C ALA A 211 -15.63 2.99 -13.52
N GLY A 212 -16.56 3.25 -12.61
CA GLY A 212 -16.91 4.60 -12.15
C GLY A 212 -15.80 5.37 -11.42
N TRP A 213 -14.79 4.67 -10.89
CA TRP A 213 -13.64 5.28 -10.21
C TRP A 213 -12.54 5.75 -11.18
N THR A 214 -12.61 5.39 -12.46
CA THR A 214 -11.77 5.89 -13.58
C THR A 214 -10.25 5.65 -13.51
N GLY A 215 -9.69 5.20 -12.38
CA GLY A 215 -8.25 4.98 -12.22
C GLY A 215 -7.81 5.05 -10.76
N ILE A 216 -6.55 4.70 -10.52
CA ILE A 216 -5.86 5.00 -9.25
C ILE A 216 -4.98 6.23 -9.45
N ASP A 217 -5.11 7.19 -8.53
CA ASP A 217 -4.34 8.44 -8.51
C ASP A 217 -3.51 8.60 -7.23
N THR A 218 -3.92 7.98 -6.12
CA THR A 218 -3.14 8.04 -4.89
C THR A 218 -3.15 6.71 -4.16
N ALA A 219 -2.04 6.42 -3.48
CA ALA A 219 -1.95 5.34 -2.52
C ALA A 219 -1.54 5.87 -1.15
N ILE A 220 -2.09 5.27 -0.11
CA ILE A 220 -1.79 5.62 1.28
C ILE A 220 -1.40 4.34 2.02
N MET A 221 -0.34 4.40 2.83
CA MET A 221 0.12 3.30 3.67
C MET A 221 0.42 3.79 5.09
N GLY A 222 -0.06 3.06 6.10
CA GLY A 222 0.08 3.43 7.51
C GLY A 222 -1.22 3.19 8.27
N LEU A 223 -1.47 3.93 9.35
CA LEU A 223 -2.66 3.76 10.18
C LEU A 223 -3.68 4.87 9.95
N ALA A 224 -4.91 4.49 9.61
CA ALA A 224 -6.06 5.38 9.50
C ALA A 224 -7.36 4.64 9.89
N ASP A 225 -8.48 5.37 9.97
CA ASP A 225 -9.84 4.83 10.13
C ASP A 225 -9.95 3.68 11.15
N SER A 226 -9.31 3.90 12.30
CA SER A 226 -9.29 2.93 13.39
C SER A 226 -10.58 2.96 14.19
N THR A 227 -10.95 1.80 14.72
CA THR A 227 -12.00 1.70 15.74
C THR A 227 -11.53 2.27 17.07
N SER A 228 -12.46 2.74 17.90
CA SER A 228 -12.14 3.22 19.26
C SER A 228 -11.46 2.12 20.10
N SER A 229 -11.98 0.89 20.01
CA SER A 229 -11.43 -0.28 20.69
C SER A 229 -10.01 -0.64 20.22
N PHE A 230 -9.67 -0.42 18.95
CA PHE A 230 -8.28 -0.57 18.47
C PHE A 230 -7.37 0.46 19.14
N ARG A 231 -7.74 1.75 19.10
CA ARG A 231 -6.91 2.82 19.69
C ARG A 231 -6.70 2.67 21.18
N SER A 232 -7.73 2.27 21.94
CA SER A 232 -7.62 2.12 23.39
C SER A 232 -6.76 0.92 23.78
N ASN A 233 -6.93 -0.22 23.11
CA ASN A 233 -6.32 -1.49 23.55
C ASN A 233 -4.98 -1.79 22.86
N GLN A 234 -4.71 -1.16 21.71
CA GLN A 234 -3.47 -1.31 20.95
C GLN A 234 -2.63 -0.02 20.94
N ALA A 235 -2.92 0.91 21.84
CA ALA A 235 -2.09 2.10 22.06
C ALA A 235 -0.62 1.70 22.25
N THR A 236 0.27 2.52 21.71
CA THR A 236 1.74 2.41 21.70
C THR A 236 2.31 1.15 21.05
N LYS A 237 1.46 0.26 20.53
CA LYS A 237 1.91 -0.96 19.84
C LYS A 237 2.17 -0.63 18.37
N ILE A 238 3.32 -1.08 17.89
CA ILE A 238 3.87 -0.70 16.59
C ILE A 238 3.42 -1.68 15.52
N ILE A 239 2.92 -1.13 14.42
CA ILE A 239 2.80 -1.82 13.14
C ILE A 239 3.91 -1.29 12.24
N LYS A 240 4.76 -2.19 11.76
CA LYS A 240 5.91 -1.89 10.93
C LYS A 240 5.62 -2.19 9.47
N PHE A 241 6.02 -1.27 8.60
CA PHE A 241 5.93 -1.37 7.15
C PHE A 241 7.31 -1.22 6.51
N ASP A 242 7.51 -1.85 5.36
CA ASP A 242 8.77 -1.73 4.61
C ASP A 242 8.60 -2.10 3.13
N GLU A 243 9.60 -1.77 2.32
CA GLU A 243 9.74 -2.08 0.90
C GLU A 243 8.43 -1.91 0.11
N PHE A 244 7.83 -0.72 0.23
CA PHE A 244 6.72 -0.34 -0.63
C PHE A 244 7.23 -0.18 -2.06
N ASP A 245 6.66 -0.95 -2.98
CA ASP A 245 6.87 -0.86 -4.42
C ASP A 245 5.50 -0.76 -5.10
N SER A 246 5.35 0.19 -6.01
CA SER A 246 4.17 0.35 -6.84
C SER A 246 4.54 0.37 -8.31
N ARG A 247 3.77 -0.36 -9.13
CA ARG A 247 4.02 -0.53 -10.56
C ARG A 247 2.71 -0.49 -11.34
N ARG A 248 2.80 -0.12 -12.61
CA ARG A 248 1.63 -0.07 -13.51
C ARG A 248 1.13 -1.46 -13.92
N GLN A 249 2.02 -2.41 -14.21
CA GLN A 249 1.58 -3.68 -14.84
C GLN A 249 2.38 -4.93 -14.46
N THR A 250 3.62 -4.82 -13.97
CA THR A 250 4.50 -5.98 -13.75
C THR A 250 4.39 -6.53 -12.33
N PHE A 251 4.33 -7.86 -12.22
CA PHE A 251 4.43 -8.58 -10.95
C PHE A 251 5.67 -8.12 -10.16
N ILE A 252 5.52 -7.91 -8.85
CA ILE A 252 6.61 -7.44 -8.01
C ILE A 252 7.31 -8.64 -7.39
N GLY A 253 6.58 -9.46 -6.63
CA GLY A 253 7.13 -10.64 -5.97
C GLY A 253 8.06 -10.32 -4.81
N PHE A 254 8.65 -11.36 -4.24
CA PHE A 254 9.62 -11.29 -3.15
C PHE A 254 10.49 -12.55 -3.07
#